data_AF-A0AAD9Y8D2-F1
#
_entry.id   AF-A0AAD9Y8D2-F1
#
_cell.length_a   1.000
_cell.length_b   1.000
_cell.length_c   1.000
_cell.angle_alpha   90.00
_cell.angle_beta   90.00
_cell.angle_gamma   90.00
#
_symmetry.space_group_name_H-M   'P 1'
#
loop_
_entity.id
_entity.type
_entity.pdbx_description
1 polymer ?
#
loop_
_entity_poly.entity_id
_entity_poly.type
_entity_poly.pdbx_seq_one_letter_code
_entity_poly.pdbx_strand_id
1 'polypeptide(L)'
;MVLLRHGAHLESPEFRINALHQAAAAGLTEVITYLIEEKGLAVDKVDTNSDTPLIHSLLSPSPETAITHLARFSVDVNQPTTIDTWHMTALSACEDSMFSAALALLQAGADTTGESDGLIEGADPALLIFKQKPLKLALLAQAKQTDGRTAVVKQQLINHLLKSGANLNAAVCISARYNWTRPLLLKLIRMRRR
;
A
#
# COMPACT_ATOMS: atom_id res chain seq x y z
N MET A 1 29.61 5.93 -1.40
CA MET A 1 30.05 5.62 -2.78
C MET A 1 31.44 4.98 -2.92
N VAL A 2 32.09 4.54 -1.83
CA VAL A 2 33.43 3.91 -1.91
C VAL A 2 33.36 2.47 -2.44
N LEU A 3 32.35 1.69 -2.03
CA LEU A 3 32.24 0.26 -2.35
C LEU A 3 32.03 -0.03 -3.85
N LEU A 4 31.22 0.77 -4.55
CA LEU A 4 30.98 0.59 -5.99
C LEU A 4 32.23 0.84 -6.83
N ARG A 5 33.11 1.76 -6.39
CA ARG A 5 34.41 1.99 -7.06
C ARG A 5 35.35 0.79 -6.92
N HIS A 6 35.12 -0.07 -5.94
CA HIS A 6 35.90 -1.28 -5.68
C HIS A 6 35.19 -2.55 -6.19
N GLY A 7 34.21 -2.41 -7.08
CA GLY A 7 33.57 -3.55 -7.76
C GLY A 7 32.51 -4.27 -6.94
N ALA A 8 31.96 -3.66 -5.88
CA ALA A 8 30.85 -4.26 -5.15
C ALA A 8 29.65 -4.50 -6.09
N HIS A 9 29.12 -5.73 -6.06
CA HIS A 9 27.93 -6.09 -6.81
C HIS A 9 26.69 -5.40 -6.24
N LEU A 10 25.82 -4.91 -7.14
CA LEU A 10 24.60 -4.20 -6.81
C LEU A 10 23.40 -5.13 -6.61
N GLU A 11 23.54 -6.42 -6.89
CA GLU A 11 22.49 -7.43 -6.78
C GLU A 11 23.06 -8.69 -6.14
N SER A 12 22.31 -9.24 -5.18
CA SER A 12 22.56 -10.58 -4.66
C SER A 12 22.18 -11.62 -5.71
N PRO A 13 23.09 -12.52 -6.13
CA PRO A 13 22.77 -13.52 -7.14
C PRO A 13 21.77 -14.58 -6.64
N GLU A 14 21.68 -14.80 -5.33
CA GLU A 14 20.83 -15.83 -4.72
C GLU A 14 19.38 -15.36 -4.55
N PHE A 15 19.20 -14.13 -4.04
CA PHE A 15 17.87 -13.60 -3.70
C PHE A 15 17.37 -12.55 -4.69
N ARG A 16 18.20 -12.14 -5.66
CA ARG A 16 17.91 -11.03 -6.58
C ARG A 16 17.59 -9.69 -5.90
N ILE A 17 17.79 -9.61 -4.59
CA ILE A 17 17.71 -8.38 -3.81
C ILE A 17 18.87 -7.50 -4.25
N ASN A 18 18.53 -6.35 -4.79
CA ASN A 18 19.50 -5.35 -5.24
C ASN A 18 19.64 -4.19 -4.25
N ALA A 19 20.62 -3.32 -4.51
CA ALA A 19 20.90 -2.14 -3.69
C ALA A 19 19.70 -1.18 -3.59
N LEU A 20 18.80 -1.18 -4.59
CA LEU A 20 17.61 -0.34 -4.59
C LEU A 20 16.55 -0.85 -3.61
N HIS A 21 16.36 -2.17 -3.49
CA HIS A 21 15.51 -2.76 -2.43
C HIS A 21 16.00 -2.35 -1.04
N GLN A 22 17.31 -2.47 -0.80
CA GLN A 22 17.91 -2.13 0.49
C GLN A 22 17.83 -0.62 0.79
N ALA A 23 18.08 0.22 -0.22
CA ALA A 23 17.93 1.67 -0.07
C ALA A 23 16.48 2.07 0.24
N ALA A 24 15.51 1.41 -0.39
CA ALA A 24 14.09 1.62 -0.12
C ALA A 24 13.69 1.16 1.28
N ALA A 25 14.08 -0.05 1.70
CA ALA A 25 13.85 -0.57 3.05
C ALA A 25 14.49 0.30 4.14
N ALA A 26 15.62 0.95 3.84
CA ALA A 26 16.26 1.87 4.76
C ALA A 26 15.73 3.32 4.67
N GLY A 27 14.87 3.65 3.70
CA GLY A 27 14.37 5.01 3.48
C GLY A 27 15.41 6.02 2.96
N LEU A 28 16.48 5.54 2.32
CA LEU A 28 17.62 6.35 1.88
C LEU A 28 17.35 7.00 0.52
N THR A 29 16.53 8.04 0.49
CA THR A 29 16.08 8.72 -0.74
C THR A 29 17.22 9.19 -1.66
N GLU A 30 18.30 9.74 -1.09
CA GLU A 30 19.48 10.15 -1.89
C GLU A 30 20.17 8.96 -2.57
N VAL A 31 20.20 7.80 -1.89
CA VAL A 31 20.76 6.56 -2.44
C VAL A 31 19.83 5.99 -3.51
N ILE A 32 18.51 6.06 -3.31
CA ILE A 32 17.51 5.68 -4.32
C ILE A 32 17.72 6.48 -5.60
N THR A 33 17.80 7.83 -5.50
CA THR A 33 18.05 8.71 -6.65
C THR A 33 19.33 8.32 -7.37
N TYR A 34 20.44 8.17 -6.64
CA TYR A 34 21.71 7.80 -7.22
C TYR A 34 21.66 6.44 -7.94
N LEU A 35 20.99 5.44 -7.36
CA LEU A 35 20.90 4.11 -7.96
C LEU A 35 20.06 4.11 -9.25
N ILE A 36 18.99 4.91 -9.29
CA ILE A 36 18.12 5.00 -10.47
C ILE A 36 18.78 5.86 -11.55
N GLU A 37 19.17 7.10 -11.23
CA GLU A 37 19.63 8.09 -12.21
C GLU A 37 21.09 7.83 -12.65
N GLU A 38 22.00 7.54 -11.72
CA GLU A 38 23.44 7.43 -12.02
C GLU A 38 23.88 5.98 -12.30
N LYS A 39 23.12 5.00 -11.82
CA LYS A 39 23.41 3.56 -12.05
C LYS A 39 22.42 2.87 -12.97
N GLY A 40 21.32 3.53 -13.35
CA GLY A 40 20.34 2.98 -14.28
C GLY A 40 19.66 1.72 -13.76
N LEU A 41 19.53 1.56 -12.43
CA LEU A 41 18.77 0.43 -11.89
C LEU A 41 17.30 0.60 -12.26
N ALA A 42 16.68 -0.48 -12.71
CA ALA A 42 15.25 -0.52 -12.95
C ALA A 42 14.49 -0.37 -11.63
N VAL A 43 13.58 0.60 -11.57
CA VAL A 43 12.80 0.95 -10.37
C VAL A 43 11.87 -0.19 -9.92
N ASP A 44 11.37 -0.98 -10.86
CA ASP A 44 10.46 -2.11 -10.63
C ASP A 44 11.17 -3.48 -10.68
N LYS A 45 12.50 -3.51 -10.53
CA LYS A 45 13.23 -4.78 -10.53
C LYS A 45 12.80 -5.61 -9.33
N VAL A 46 12.15 -6.75 -9.58
CA VAL A 46 11.73 -7.66 -8.51
C VAL A 46 12.85 -8.55 -7.98
N ASP A 47 12.78 -8.90 -6.71
CA ASP A 47 13.57 -9.96 -6.07
C ASP A 47 12.98 -11.37 -6.31
N THR A 48 13.46 -12.40 -5.58
CA THR A 48 12.94 -13.77 -5.70
C THR A 48 11.53 -13.96 -5.15
N ASN A 49 11.03 -13.07 -4.30
CA ASN A 49 9.67 -13.07 -3.76
C ASN A 49 8.71 -12.24 -4.62
N SER A 50 9.18 -11.81 -5.79
CA SER A 50 8.48 -10.84 -6.64
C SER A 50 8.27 -9.49 -5.97
N ASP A 51 9.04 -9.17 -4.93
CA ASP A 51 8.93 -7.89 -4.23
C ASP A 51 9.74 -6.84 -4.98
N THR A 52 9.13 -5.69 -5.23
CA THR A 52 9.80 -4.51 -5.80
C THR A 52 10.46 -3.68 -4.70
N PRO A 53 11.36 -2.75 -5.05
CA PRO A 53 11.86 -1.75 -4.11
C PRO A 53 10.75 -0.95 -3.42
N LEU A 54 9.61 -0.71 -4.10
CA LEU A 54 8.45 -0.07 -3.49
C LEU A 54 7.86 -0.92 -2.36
N ILE A 55 7.80 -2.24 -2.51
CA ILE A 55 7.33 -3.15 -1.46
C ILE A 55 8.26 -3.09 -0.25
N HIS A 56 9.58 -3.18 -0.48
CA HIS A 56 10.60 -3.07 0.56
C HIS A 56 10.53 -1.74 1.31
N SER A 57 10.07 -0.65 0.67
CA SER A 57 9.95 0.67 1.32
C SER A 57 8.99 0.71 2.52
N LEU A 58 8.05 -0.23 2.62
CA LEU A 58 7.19 -0.36 3.80
C LEU A 58 7.93 -0.72 5.08
N LEU A 59 9.08 -1.37 4.96
CA LEU A 59 9.92 -1.74 6.09
C LEU A 59 10.69 -0.54 6.64
N SER A 60 10.69 0.58 5.92
CA SER A 60 11.45 1.76 6.35
C SER A 60 10.84 2.42 7.58
N PRO A 61 11.65 3.16 8.37
CA PRO A 61 11.16 3.92 9.51
C PRO A 61 10.12 4.99 9.13
N SER A 62 10.13 5.43 7.87
CA SER A 62 9.26 6.47 7.31
C SER A 62 8.79 6.10 5.90
N PRO A 63 7.90 5.10 5.75
CA PRO A 63 7.50 4.55 4.45
C PRO A 63 6.95 5.59 3.50
N GLU A 64 6.17 6.56 4.01
CA GLU A 64 5.59 7.61 3.18
C GLU A 64 6.64 8.40 2.39
N THR A 65 7.83 8.60 2.98
CA THR A 65 8.90 9.37 2.33
C THR A 65 9.53 8.57 1.20
N ALA A 66 9.82 7.29 1.43
CA ALA A 66 10.41 6.40 0.44
C ALA A 66 9.44 6.11 -0.71
N ILE A 67 8.16 5.86 -0.41
CA ILE A 67 7.08 5.67 -1.40
C ILE A 67 6.92 6.91 -2.27
N THR A 68 6.76 8.09 -1.65
CA THR A 68 6.61 9.35 -2.39
C THR A 68 7.82 9.62 -3.27
N HIS A 69 9.01 9.26 -2.80
CA HIS A 69 10.24 9.46 -3.57
C HIS A 69 10.35 8.49 -4.76
N LEU A 70 10.04 7.20 -4.57
CA LEU A 70 10.02 6.20 -5.64
C LEU A 70 8.95 6.50 -6.69
N ALA A 71 7.78 6.99 -6.27
CA ALA A 71 6.69 7.39 -7.16
C ALA A 71 7.08 8.45 -8.20
N ARG A 72 8.16 9.22 -7.96
CA ARG A 72 8.69 10.20 -8.92
C ARG A 72 9.36 9.55 -10.14
N PHE A 73 9.70 8.27 -10.06
CA PHE A 73 10.44 7.53 -11.10
C PHE A 73 9.54 6.60 -11.93
N SER A 74 8.25 6.90 -12.06
CA SER A 74 7.29 6.09 -12.84
C SER A 74 7.21 4.62 -12.42
N VAL A 75 7.27 4.38 -11.11
CA VAL A 75 7.13 3.05 -10.50
C VAL A 75 5.74 2.47 -10.74
N ASP A 76 5.64 1.17 -10.97
CA ASP A 76 4.37 0.46 -10.98
C ASP A 76 3.95 0.10 -9.56
N VAL A 77 3.01 0.89 -9.01
CA VAL A 77 2.55 0.78 -7.62
C VAL A 77 1.69 -0.45 -7.37
N ASN A 78 1.11 -1.05 -8.42
CA ASN A 78 0.14 -2.12 -8.30
C ASN A 78 0.73 -3.50 -8.61
N GLN A 79 2.07 -3.65 -8.58
CA GLN A 79 2.68 -4.95 -8.81
C GLN A 79 2.33 -5.94 -7.69
N PRO A 80 1.91 -7.17 -8.06
CA PRO A 80 1.62 -8.20 -7.10
C PRO A 80 2.91 -8.73 -6.47
N THR A 81 2.88 -9.00 -5.17
CA THR A 81 3.88 -9.84 -4.51
C THR A 81 3.43 -11.31 -4.57
N THR A 82 4.38 -12.24 -4.45
CA THR A 82 4.05 -13.67 -4.31
C THR A 82 3.83 -14.11 -2.87
N ILE A 83 4.03 -13.22 -1.90
CA ILE A 83 3.70 -13.51 -0.51
C ILE A 83 2.20 -13.25 -0.34
N ASP A 84 1.41 -14.33 -0.28
CA ASP A 84 -0.07 -14.31 -0.12
C ASP A 84 -0.56 -13.38 1.01
N THR A 85 0.30 -13.14 2.01
CA THR A 85 0.02 -12.31 3.19
C THR A 85 0.43 -10.84 3.07
N TRP A 86 1.11 -10.42 2.00
CA TRP A 86 1.68 -9.07 1.89
C TRP A 86 1.34 -8.33 0.59
N HIS A 87 0.13 -8.52 0.05
CA HIS A 87 -0.35 -7.71 -1.07
C HIS A 87 -0.17 -6.21 -0.75
N MET A 88 0.65 -5.54 -1.56
CA MET A 88 1.09 -4.16 -1.38
C MET A 88 0.02 -3.18 -1.84
N THR A 89 -1.09 -3.14 -1.10
CA THR A 89 -2.16 -2.19 -1.34
C THR A 89 -2.29 -1.18 -0.23
N ALA A 90 -2.93 -0.06 -0.56
CA ALA A 90 -3.43 0.85 0.44
C ALA A 90 -4.31 0.13 1.48
N LEU A 91 -4.88 -1.04 1.15
CA LEU A 91 -5.65 -1.88 2.05
C LEU A 91 -4.80 -2.45 3.19
N SER A 92 -3.70 -3.14 2.92
CA SER A 92 -2.84 -3.74 3.97
C SER A 92 -2.25 -2.66 4.88
N ALA A 93 -1.81 -1.54 4.31
CA ALA A 93 -1.36 -0.39 5.09
C ALA A 93 -2.46 0.20 6.00
N CYS A 94 -3.75 0.13 5.60
CA CYS A 94 -4.86 0.51 6.47
C CYS A 94 -5.07 -0.48 7.63
N GLU A 95 -4.91 -1.80 7.39
CA GLU A 95 -5.04 -2.83 8.42
C GLU A 95 -3.99 -2.66 9.52
N ASP A 96 -2.75 -2.36 9.14
CA ASP A 96 -1.63 -2.11 10.07
C ASP A 96 -1.64 -0.70 10.68
N SER A 97 -2.67 0.10 10.38
CA SER A 97 -2.82 1.48 10.83
C SER A 97 -1.66 2.41 10.38
N MET A 98 -1.03 2.09 9.25
CA MET A 98 0.02 2.87 8.59
C MET A 98 -0.60 3.92 7.66
N PHE A 99 -1.38 4.84 8.22
CA PHE A 99 -2.17 5.79 7.42
C PHE A 99 -1.32 6.68 6.49
N SER A 100 -0.10 7.03 6.88
CA SER A 100 0.83 7.80 6.04
C SER A 100 1.27 7.01 4.81
N ALA A 101 1.63 5.74 4.99
CA ALA A 101 2.01 4.85 3.91
C ALA A 101 0.81 4.59 2.97
N ALA A 102 -0.36 4.31 3.53
CA ALA A 102 -1.60 4.13 2.76
C ALA A 102 -1.93 5.37 1.91
N LEU A 103 -1.82 6.57 2.50
CA LEU A 103 -2.05 7.82 1.77
C LEU A 103 -1.01 8.02 0.66
N ALA A 104 0.27 7.76 0.94
CA ALA A 104 1.34 7.89 -0.06
C ALA A 104 1.16 6.91 -1.22
N LEU A 105 0.77 5.65 -0.96
CA LEU A 105 0.45 4.66 -1.99
C LEU A 105 -0.71 5.13 -2.87
N LEU A 106 -1.81 5.62 -2.27
CA LEU A 106 -2.95 6.13 -3.04
C LEU A 106 -2.58 7.35 -3.89
N GLN A 107 -1.76 8.25 -3.36
CA GLN A 107 -1.24 9.41 -4.11
C GLN A 107 -0.32 8.99 -5.26
N ALA A 108 0.41 7.89 -5.10
CA ALA A 108 1.24 7.29 -6.13
C ALA A 108 0.44 6.53 -7.19
N GLY A 109 -0.89 6.38 -7.04
CA GLY A 109 -1.75 5.69 -8.00
C GLY A 109 -2.06 4.23 -7.65
N ALA A 110 -1.86 3.83 -6.39
CA ALA A 110 -2.33 2.52 -5.91
C ALA A 110 -3.84 2.39 -6.09
N ASP A 111 -4.29 1.17 -6.36
CA ASP A 111 -5.71 0.84 -6.42
C ASP A 111 -6.42 1.22 -5.12
N THR A 112 -7.43 2.09 -5.27
CA THR A 112 -8.27 2.59 -4.18
C THR A 112 -9.34 1.59 -3.74
N THR A 113 -9.51 0.50 -4.48
CA THR A 113 -10.59 -0.48 -4.31
C THR A 113 -10.10 -1.83 -3.79
N GLY A 114 -8.82 -2.18 -4.00
CA GLY A 114 -8.30 -3.51 -3.70
C GLY A 114 -8.87 -4.60 -4.62
N GLU A 115 -9.35 -4.21 -5.80
CA GLU A 115 -9.73 -5.12 -6.88
C GLU A 115 -8.47 -5.76 -7.51
N SER A 116 -7.35 -5.03 -7.54
CA SER A 116 -6.06 -5.52 -8.05
C SER A 116 -5.43 -6.64 -7.20
N ASP A 117 -5.89 -6.84 -5.97
CA ASP A 117 -5.28 -7.78 -5.02
C ASP A 117 -5.56 -9.25 -5.31
N GLY A 118 -6.37 -9.60 -6.30
CA GLY A 118 -6.58 -11.00 -6.71
C GLY A 118 -7.14 -11.95 -5.64
N LEU A 119 -7.45 -11.46 -4.42
CA LEU A 119 -8.00 -12.20 -3.28
C LEU A 119 -9.46 -12.70 -3.48
N ILE A 120 -9.88 -12.87 -4.74
CA ILE A 120 -11.27 -13.01 -5.14
C ILE A 120 -11.43 -14.21 -6.07
N GLU A 121 -11.34 -15.42 -5.53
CA GLU A 121 -12.15 -16.49 -6.09
C GLU A 121 -13.56 -16.40 -5.48
N GLY A 122 -14.56 -16.02 -6.28
CA GLY A 122 -15.97 -16.23 -5.97
C GLY A 122 -16.77 -15.08 -5.34
N ALA A 123 -16.25 -13.85 -5.26
CA ALA A 123 -17.10 -12.71 -4.88
C ALA A 123 -17.80 -12.11 -6.12
N ASP A 124 -19.09 -11.81 -5.98
CA ASP A 124 -19.87 -11.13 -7.01
C ASP A 124 -19.35 -9.69 -7.22
N PRO A 125 -18.80 -9.36 -8.42
CA PRO A 125 -18.30 -8.03 -8.73
C PRO A 125 -19.36 -6.93 -8.60
N ALA A 126 -20.65 -7.26 -8.75
CA ALA A 126 -21.75 -6.30 -8.67
C ALA A 126 -21.96 -5.75 -7.24
N LEU A 127 -21.43 -6.41 -6.21
CA LEU A 127 -21.67 -6.03 -4.81
C LEU A 127 -20.81 -4.86 -4.32
N LEU A 128 -19.89 -4.33 -5.16
CA LEU A 128 -19.01 -3.18 -4.88
C LEU A 128 -18.28 -3.27 -3.52
N ILE A 129 -18.08 -4.50 -3.01
CA ILE A 129 -17.54 -4.75 -1.66
C ILE A 129 -16.11 -4.22 -1.57
N PHE A 130 -15.35 -4.41 -2.64
CA PHE A 130 -13.95 -4.03 -2.77
C PHE A 130 -13.79 -2.52 -2.71
N LYS A 131 -14.54 -1.76 -3.53
CA LYS A 131 -14.57 -0.29 -3.51
C LYS A 131 -14.78 0.34 -2.13
N GLN A 132 -15.43 -0.36 -1.21
CA GLN A 132 -15.73 0.13 0.14
C GLN A 132 -14.84 -0.46 1.23
N LYS A 133 -14.00 -1.46 0.93
CA LYS A 133 -13.19 -2.19 1.93
C LYS A 133 -12.07 -1.30 2.52
N PRO A 134 -11.25 -0.57 1.74
CA PRO A 134 -10.27 0.36 2.30
C PRO A 134 -10.91 1.45 3.16
N LEU A 135 -12.04 2.01 2.72
CA LEU A 135 -12.79 3.01 3.49
C LEU A 135 -13.28 2.44 4.83
N LYS A 136 -13.83 1.22 4.81
CA LYS A 136 -14.27 0.52 6.02
C LYS A 136 -13.11 0.31 7.00
N LEU A 137 -11.97 -0.16 6.52
CA LEU A 137 -10.77 -0.42 7.33
C LEU A 137 -10.23 0.87 7.92
N ALA A 138 -10.07 1.92 7.11
CA ALA A 138 -9.66 3.24 7.59
C ALA A 138 -10.61 3.77 8.68
N LEU A 139 -11.92 3.58 8.57
CA LEU A 139 -12.88 4.03 9.59
C LEU A 139 -12.83 3.20 10.89
N LEU A 140 -12.49 1.91 10.80
CA LEU A 140 -12.40 1.00 11.95
C LEU A 140 -11.05 1.06 12.68
N ALA A 141 -9.95 1.24 11.95
CA ALA A 141 -8.60 1.29 12.49
C ALA A 141 -8.45 2.42 13.51
N GLN A 142 -7.74 2.20 14.62
CA GLN A 142 -7.51 3.24 15.62
C GLN A 142 -6.39 4.19 15.16
N ALA A 143 -6.51 5.48 15.47
CA ALA A 143 -5.40 6.40 15.26
C ALA A 143 -4.35 6.15 16.37
N LYS A 144 -3.09 5.88 16.00
CA LYS A 144 -1.98 5.88 16.95
C LYS A 144 -1.77 7.30 17.49
N GLN A 145 -1.59 7.45 18.80
CA GLN A 145 -1.37 8.76 19.42
C GLN A 145 0.06 9.23 19.14
N THR A 146 0.20 10.07 18.11
CA THR A 146 1.38 10.89 17.86
C THR A 146 0.89 12.31 17.55
N ASP A 147 0.78 13.13 18.59
CA ASP A 147 0.53 14.59 18.53
C ASP A 147 -0.60 15.05 17.57
N GLY A 148 -1.66 14.25 17.40
CA GLY A 148 -2.77 14.53 16.47
C GLY A 148 -2.44 14.36 14.98
N ARG A 149 -1.16 14.20 14.59
CA ARG A 149 -0.74 14.03 13.18
C ARG A 149 -1.39 12.82 12.54
N THR A 150 -1.39 11.68 13.23
CA THR A 150 -2.02 10.45 12.73
C THR A 150 -3.52 10.63 12.48
N ALA A 151 -4.22 11.41 13.31
CA ALA A 151 -5.64 11.69 13.12
C ALA A 151 -5.89 12.55 11.87
N VAL A 152 -5.04 13.55 11.62
CA VAL A 152 -5.10 14.39 10.41
C VAL A 152 -4.84 13.56 9.15
N VAL A 153 -3.78 12.74 9.13
CA VAL A 153 -3.44 11.88 7.99
C VAL A 153 -4.55 10.86 7.72
N LYS A 154 -5.11 10.26 8.77
CA LYS A 154 -6.27 9.38 8.67
C LYS A 154 -7.48 10.08 8.04
N GLN A 155 -7.74 11.33 8.41
CA GLN A 155 -8.82 12.10 7.81
C GLN A 155 -8.57 12.41 6.32
N GLN A 156 -7.33 12.74 5.96
CA GLN A 156 -6.92 12.95 4.57
C GLN A 156 -7.12 11.68 3.74
N LEU A 157 -6.72 10.52 4.28
CA LEU A 157 -6.93 9.21 3.66
C LEU A 157 -8.41 8.93 3.39
N ILE A 158 -9.27 9.12 4.39
CA ILE A 158 -10.72 8.94 4.23
C ILE A 158 -11.27 9.86 3.13
N ASN A 159 -10.88 11.14 3.14
CA ASN A 159 -11.31 12.09 2.14
C ASN A 159 -10.85 11.70 0.73
N HIS A 160 -9.63 11.17 0.59
CA HIS A 160 -9.12 10.69 -0.69
C HIS A 160 -9.95 9.52 -1.20
N LEU A 161 -10.22 8.52 -0.36
CA LEU A 161 -11.04 7.36 -0.73
C LEU A 161 -12.45 7.77 -1.16
N LEU A 162 -13.08 8.74 -0.47
CA LEU A 162 -14.38 9.28 -0.86
C LEU A 162 -14.33 9.95 -2.25
N LYS A 163 -13.28 10.71 -2.55
CA LYS A 163 -13.07 11.32 -3.88
C LYS A 163 -12.86 10.28 -4.97
N SER A 164 -12.24 9.15 -4.64
CA SER A 164 -12.05 8.02 -5.56
C SER A 164 -13.33 7.19 -5.80
N GLY A 165 -14.46 7.58 -5.22
CA GLY A 165 -15.76 6.92 -5.43
C GLY A 165 -16.17 5.94 -4.33
N ALA A 166 -15.39 5.84 -3.24
CA ALA A 166 -15.88 5.17 -2.03
C ALA A 166 -17.08 5.95 -1.47
N ASN A 167 -18.11 5.24 -1.03
CA ASN A 167 -19.39 5.81 -0.62
C ASN A 167 -19.88 5.13 0.67
N LEU A 168 -20.04 5.94 1.71
CA LEU A 168 -20.53 5.53 3.04
C LEU A 168 -21.94 4.93 3.01
N ASN A 169 -22.75 5.32 2.03
CA ASN A 169 -24.13 4.87 1.88
C ASN A 169 -24.27 3.75 0.84
N ALA A 170 -23.20 3.37 0.15
CA ALA A 170 -23.25 2.26 -0.80
C ALA A 170 -23.68 0.98 -0.08
N ALA A 171 -24.56 0.23 -0.75
CA ALA A 171 -24.99 -1.07 -0.26
C ALA A 171 -23.82 -2.05 -0.39
N VAL A 172 -23.34 -2.57 0.73
CA VAL A 172 -22.28 -3.58 0.79
C VAL A 172 -22.83 -4.89 1.30
N CYS A 173 -22.26 -6.00 0.83
CA CYS A 173 -22.61 -7.32 1.31
C CYS A 173 -22.19 -7.50 2.78
N ILE A 174 -23.11 -7.99 3.61
CA ILE A 174 -22.84 -8.29 5.02
C ILE A 174 -22.39 -9.75 5.19
N SER A 175 -22.85 -10.64 4.32
CA SER A 175 -22.56 -12.07 4.36
C SER A 175 -22.59 -12.65 2.94
N ALA A 176 -21.49 -13.26 2.51
CA ALA A 176 -21.41 -13.98 1.25
C ALA A 176 -22.44 -15.12 1.12
N ARG A 177 -23.02 -15.58 2.24
CA ARG A 177 -24.00 -16.68 2.27
C ARG A 177 -25.46 -16.26 2.15
N TYR A 178 -25.80 -14.98 2.38
CA TYR A 178 -27.22 -14.57 2.47
C TYR A 178 -27.62 -13.48 1.48
N ASN A 179 -26.72 -13.06 0.57
CA ASN A 179 -26.94 -11.97 -0.39
C ASN A 179 -27.61 -10.71 0.20
N TRP A 180 -27.38 -10.48 1.50
CA TRP A 180 -27.99 -9.39 2.25
C TRP A 180 -27.11 -8.14 2.13
N THR A 181 -27.63 -7.12 1.46
CA THR A 181 -26.96 -5.84 1.22
C THR A 181 -27.53 -4.74 2.10
N ARG A 182 -26.67 -3.92 2.73
CA ARG A 182 -27.06 -2.70 3.46
C ARG A 182 -26.00 -1.61 3.32
N PRO A 183 -26.34 -0.32 3.57
CA PRO A 183 -25.37 0.76 3.61
C PRO A 183 -24.16 0.47 4.51
N LEU A 184 -22.95 0.82 4.04
CA LEU A 184 -21.70 0.62 4.78
C LEU A 184 -21.75 1.24 6.18
N LEU A 185 -22.29 2.46 6.31
CA LEU A 185 -22.40 3.15 7.59
C LEU A 185 -23.20 2.36 8.65
N LEU A 186 -24.31 1.73 8.25
CA LEU A 186 -25.11 0.89 9.14
C LEU A 186 -24.35 -0.37 9.59
N LYS A 187 -23.51 -0.95 8.72
CA LYS A 187 -22.65 -2.09 9.06
C LYS A 187 -21.62 -1.69 10.12
N LEU A 188 -20.98 -0.52 9.97
CA LEU A 188 -20.00 0.00 10.92
C LEU A 188 -20.59 0.24 12.32
N ILE A 189 -21.79 0.85 12.40
CA ILE A 189 -22.48 1.10 13.68
C ILE A 189 -22.74 -0.21 14.43
N ARG A 190 -23.13 -1.27 13.72
CA ARG A 190 -23.42 -2.58 14.34
C ARG A 190 -22.18 -3.30 14.85
N MET A 191 -21.05 -3.19 14.14
CA MET A 191 -19.78 -3.79 14.56
C MET A 191 -19.26 -3.22 15.88
N ARG A 192 -19.55 -1.95 16.19
CA ARG A 192 -19.16 -1.30 17.46
C ARG A 192 -20.05 -1.65 18.66
N ARG A 193 -21.19 -2.33 18.44
CA ARG A 193 -22.16 -2.70 19.50
C ARG A 193 -22.06 -4.16 19.95
N ARG A 194 -21.17 -4.94 19.35
CA ARG A 194 -20.89 -6.34 19.72
C ARG A 194 -19.55 -6.37 20.42
#